data_AF-A0A942DMB9-F1
#
_entry.id   AF-A0A942DMB9-F1
#
_cell.length_a   1.000
_cell.length_b   1.000
_cell.length_c   1.000
_cell.angle_alpha   90.00
_cell.angle_beta   90.00
_cell.angle_gamma   90.00
#
_symmetry.space_group_name_H-M   'P 1'
#
loop_
_entity.id
_entity.type
_entity.pdbx_description
1 polymer ?
#
loop_
_entity_poly.entity_id
_entity_poly.type
_entity_poly.pdbx_seq_one_letter_code
_entity_poly.pdbx_strand_id
1 'polypeptide(L)'
;FQINPRKIFGLAIDPFLLQEIRTTRAIVLGMRGENDYADPDRIRQEVRYAKKIFRELKCHVIDVSAKAIEETSSEIFLQLRQ
;
A
#
# COMPACT_ATOMS: atom_id res chain seq x y z
N PHE A 1 -8.25 -18.83 3.97
CA PHE A 1 -6.85 -18.49 4.28
C PHE A 1 -6.36 -19.35 5.44
N GLN A 2 -5.15 -19.93 5.38
CA GLN A 2 -4.64 -20.92 6.35
C GLN A 2 -3.65 -20.35 7.40
N ILE A 3 -3.16 -19.12 7.21
CA ILE A 3 -2.19 -18.47 8.09
C ILE A 3 -2.94 -17.68 9.17
N ASN A 4 -2.38 -17.61 10.39
CA ASN A 4 -2.93 -16.79 11.47
C ASN A 4 -2.97 -15.31 11.06
N PRO A 5 -4.16 -14.66 11.03
CA PRO A 5 -4.31 -13.26 10.64
C PRO A 5 -3.45 -12.27 11.42
N ARG A 6 -3.05 -12.60 12.66
CA ARG A 6 -2.16 -11.74 13.48
C ARG A 6 -0.74 -11.62 12.92
N LYS A 7 -0.34 -12.53 12.04
CA LYS A 7 0.96 -12.50 11.35
C LYS A 7 0.89 -11.82 9.99
N ILE A 8 -0.28 -11.31 9.61
CA ILE A 8 -0.52 -10.67 8.32
C ILE A 8 -0.70 -9.17 8.54
N PHE A 9 0.00 -8.37 7.74
CA PHE A 9 -0.05 -6.92 7.79
C PHE A 9 -0.35 -6.39 6.39
N GLY A 10 -1.48 -5.68 6.26
CA GLY A 10 -1.81 -4.91 5.07
C GLY A 10 -1.17 -3.54 5.17
N LEU A 11 -0.42 -3.14 4.14
CA LEU A 11 0.09 -1.77 4.03
C LEU A 11 -0.84 -0.99 3.11
N ALA A 12 -1.52 0.01 3.67
CA ALA A 12 -2.40 0.89 2.93
C ALA A 12 -1.71 2.23 2.68
N ILE A 13 -1.94 2.80 1.52
CA ILE A 13 -1.43 4.12 1.14
C ILE A 13 -2.58 4.94 0.57
N ASP A 14 -2.51 6.25 0.79
CA ASP A 14 -3.40 7.22 0.16
C ASP A 14 -3.26 7.14 -1.38
N PRO A 15 -4.38 7.04 -2.12
CA PRO A 15 -4.36 6.99 -3.59
C PRO A 15 -3.70 8.19 -4.26
N PHE A 16 -3.85 9.41 -3.72
CA PHE A 16 -3.27 10.61 -4.33
C PHE A 16 -1.76 10.63 -4.14
N LEU A 17 -1.28 10.29 -2.94
CA LEU A 17 0.15 10.15 -2.68
C LEU A 17 0.77 9.06 -3.56
N LEU A 18 0.11 7.90 -3.68
CA LEU A 18 0.58 6.82 -4.55
C LEU A 18 0.68 7.26 -6.01
N GLN A 19 -0.28 8.06 -6.49
CA GLN A 19 -0.25 8.63 -7.82
C GLN A 19 0.96 9.54 -8.02
N GLU A 20 1.25 10.43 -7.08
CA GLU A 20 2.41 11.34 -7.14
C GLU A 20 3.72 10.55 -7.20
N ILE A 21 3.87 9.53 -6.34
CA ILE A 21 5.04 8.65 -6.32
C ILE A 21 5.20 7.93 -7.66
N ARG A 22 4.13 7.33 -8.20
CA ARG A 22 4.17 6.61 -9.48
C ARG A 22 4.45 7.56 -10.65
N THR A 23 3.89 8.77 -10.64
CA THR A 23 4.15 9.79 -11.67
C THR A 23 5.63 10.16 -11.71
N THR A 24 6.21 10.47 -10.54
CA THR A 24 7.64 10.79 -10.43
C THR A 24 8.50 9.62 -10.92
N ARG A 25 8.17 8.39 -10.52
CA ARG A 25 8.90 7.19 -10.95
C ARG A 25 8.80 6.95 -12.45
N ALA A 26 7.63 7.15 -13.07
CA ALA A 26 7.46 7.00 -14.51
C ALA A 26 8.34 7.99 -15.29
N ILE A 27 8.43 9.24 -14.83
CA ILE A 27 9.30 10.26 -15.43
C ILE A 27 10.77 9.81 -15.36
N VAL A 28 11.22 9.37 -14.18
CA VAL A 28 12.62 8.90 -13.97
C VAL A 28 12.94 7.68 -14.82
N LEU A 29 11.99 6.79 -15.04
CA LEU A 29 12.15 5.57 -15.85
C LEU A 29 11.99 5.80 -17.36
N GLY A 30 11.73 7.03 -17.80
CA GLY A 30 11.53 7.35 -19.22
C GLY A 30 10.22 6.83 -19.81
N MET A 31 9.26 6.44 -18.96
CA MET A 31 7.93 5.97 -19.34
C MET A 31 7.02 7.15 -19.75
N ARG A 32 7.39 7.81 -20.85
CA ARG A 32 6.62 8.92 -21.41
C ARG A 32 5.32 8.39 -22.03
N GLY A 33 4.19 8.65 -21.39
CA GLY A 33 2.86 8.37 -21.95
C GLY A 33 2.22 7.04 -21.55
N GLU A 34 2.76 6.32 -20.57
CA GLU A 34 2.02 5.21 -19.96
C GLU A 34 0.92 5.75 -19.05
N ASN A 35 -0.24 6.05 -19.66
CA ASN A 35 -1.42 6.52 -18.94
C ASN A 35 -1.82 5.57 -17.81
N ASP A 36 -1.60 4.26 -17.97
CA ASP A 36 -2.08 3.22 -17.06
C ASP A 36 -1.37 3.13 -15.71
N TYR A 37 -0.08 3.50 -15.62
CA TYR A 37 0.72 3.29 -14.40
C TYR A 37 0.39 4.30 -13.29
N ALA A 38 0.09 5.55 -13.68
CA ALA A 38 -0.29 6.64 -12.80
C ALA A 38 -1.76 7.08 -12.98
N ASP A 39 -2.59 6.25 -13.64
CA ASP A 39 -4.01 6.55 -13.85
C ASP A 39 -4.75 6.65 -12.49
N PRO A 40 -5.40 7.78 -12.18
CA PRO A 40 -6.12 7.95 -10.92
C PRO A 40 -7.24 6.93 -10.69
N ASP A 41 -7.97 6.55 -11.73
CA ASP A 41 -9.09 5.62 -11.62
C ASP A 41 -8.61 4.19 -11.34
N ARG A 42 -7.55 3.75 -12.03
CA ARG A 42 -6.89 2.47 -11.77
C ARG A 42 -6.30 2.42 -10.37
N ILE A 43 -5.57 3.45 -9.94
CA ILE A 43 -5.02 3.50 -8.58
C ILE A 43 -6.14 3.41 -7.54
N ARG A 44 -7.25 4.14 -7.72
CA ARG A 44 -8.42 4.02 -6.83
C ARG A 44 -9.01 2.61 -6.84
N GLN A 45 -9.06 1.93 -7.99
CA GLN A 45 -9.51 0.54 -8.07
C GLN A 45 -8.56 -0.43 -7.35
N GLU A 46 -7.25 -0.30 -7.55
CA GLU A 46 -6.21 -1.09 -6.88
C GLU A 46 -6.30 -0.95 -5.35
N VAL A 47 -6.35 0.29 -4.85
CA VAL A 47 -6.45 0.55 -3.40
C VAL A 47 -7.76 0.01 -2.82
N ARG A 48 -8.89 0.14 -3.54
CA ARG A 48 -10.16 -0.45 -3.11
C ARG A 48 -10.11 -1.98 -3.06
N TYR A 49 -9.48 -2.60 -4.07
CA TYR A 49 -9.29 -4.04 -4.12
C TYR A 49 -8.40 -4.53 -2.97
N ALA A 50 -7.29 -3.86 -2.71
CA ALA A 50 -6.42 -4.16 -1.57
C ALA A 50 -7.18 -4.06 -0.23
N LYS A 51 -7.94 -2.98 -0.02
CA LYS A 51 -8.78 -2.81 1.19
C LYS A 51 -9.84 -3.92 1.33
N LYS A 52 -10.38 -4.45 0.22
CA LYS A 52 -11.28 -5.60 0.24
C LYS A 52 -10.56 -6.85 0.75
N ILE A 53 -9.38 -7.15 0.20
CA ILE A 53 -8.57 -8.29 0.63
C ILE A 53 -8.21 -8.18 2.12
N PHE A 54 -7.78 -7.00 2.58
CA PHE A 54 -7.41 -6.80 3.98
C PHE A 54 -8.58 -7.10 4.94
N ARG A 55 -9.81 -6.71 4.56
CA ARG A 55 -11.02 -7.04 5.33
C ARG A 55 -11.32 -8.55 5.35
N GLU A 56 -11.17 -9.22 4.20
CA GLU A 56 -11.38 -10.68 4.10
C GLU A 56 -10.35 -11.47 4.92
N LEU A 57 -9.10 -10.98 4.95
CA LEU A 57 -8.01 -11.55 5.74
C LEU A 57 -8.14 -11.26 7.24
N LYS A 58 -8.91 -10.25 7.64
CA LYS A 58 -8.98 -9.73 9.02
C LYS A 58 -7.59 -9.43 9.59
N CYS A 59 -6.70 -8.93 8.74
CA CYS A 59 -5.32 -8.61 9.09
C CYS A 59 -5.22 -7.22 9.71
N HIS A 60 -4.09 -6.94 10.37
CA HIS A 60 -3.78 -5.57 10.80
C HIS A 60 -3.49 -4.72 9.56
N VAL A 61 -3.99 -3.49 9.53
CA VAL A 61 -3.76 -2.57 8.41
C VAL A 61 -3.02 -1.36 8.94
N ILE A 62 -1.86 -1.08 8.33
CA ILE A 62 -1.00 0.05 8.67
C ILE A 62 -1.07 1.03 7.51
N ASP A 63 -1.42 2.28 7.82
CA ASP A 63 -1.34 3.38 6.86
C ASP A 63 0.11 3.89 6.79
N VAL A 64 0.72 3.78 5.62
CA VAL A 64 2.12 4.16 5.37
C VAL A 64 2.28 5.51 4.69
N SER A 65 1.18 6.26 4.48
CA SER A 65 1.21 7.49 3.67
C SER A 65 2.13 8.58 4.23
N ALA A 66 2.31 8.63 5.54
CA ALA A 66 3.15 9.62 6.20
C ALA A 66 4.19 8.97 7.12
N LYS A 67 4.59 7.74 6.82
CA LYS A 67 5.54 6.97 7.64
C LYS A 67 6.81 6.67 6.88
N ALA A 68 7.94 6.78 7.57
CA ALA A 68 9.19 6.24 7.07
C ALA A 68 9.17 4.70 7.06
N ILE A 69 10.10 4.11 6.31
CA ILE A 69 10.25 2.65 6.23
C ILE A 69 10.61 2.09 7.61
N GLU A 70 11.48 2.79 8.34
CA GLU A 70 11.97 2.43 9.68
C GLU A 70 10.83 2.45 10.71
N GLU A 71 9.96 3.45 10.64
CA GLU A 71 8.79 3.57 11.51
C GLU A 71 7.79 2.45 11.25
N THR A 72 7.48 2.19 9.98
CA THR A 72 6.57 1.10 9.58
C THR A 72 7.12 -0.26 10.02
N SER A 73 8.42 -0.48 9.85
CA SER A 73 9.10 -1.71 10.30
C SER A 73 9.02 -1.87 11.81
N SER A 74 9.26 -0.79 12.56
CA SER A 74 9.20 -0.80 14.02
C SER A 74 7.79 -1.11 14.52
N GLU A 75 6.77 -0.55 13.89
CA GLU A 75 5.36 -0.83 14.22
C GLU A 75 5.00 -2.30 13.98
N ILE A 76 5.36 -2.86 12.82
CA ILE A 76 5.15 -4.29 12.52
C ILE A 76 5.82 -5.18 13.57
N PHE A 77 7.09 -4.87 13.90
CA PHE A 77 7.85 -5.63 14.88
C PHE A 77 7.19 -5.60 16.27
N LEU A 78 6.73 -4.42 16.71
CA LEU A 78 6.03 -4.27 17.99
C LEU A 78 4.70 -5.02 18.03
N GLN A 79 3.93 -5.00 16.94
CA GLN A 79 2.66 -5.72 16.85
C GLN A 79 2.84 -7.24 16.85
N LEU A 80 3.91 -7.76 16.24
CA LEU A 80 4.21 -9.21 16.26
C LEU A 80 4.52 -9.77 17.66
N ARG A 81 4.91 -8.91 18.62
CA ARG A 81 5.27 -9.31 19.98
C ARG A 81 4.10 -9.26 20.98
N GLN A 82 2.95 -8.73 20.58
CA GLN A 82 1.71 -8.67 21.38
C GLN A 82 0.83 -9.88 21.11
#